data_AF-A0A6G0T0Q6-F1
#
_entry.id   AF-A0A6G0T0Q6-F1
#
_cell.length_a   1.000
_cell.length_b   1.000
_cell.length_c   1.000
_cell.angle_alpha   90.00
_cell.angle_beta   90.00
_cell.angle_gamma   90.00
#
_symmetry.space_group_name_H-M   'P 1'
#
loop_
_entity.id
_entity.type
_entity.pdbx_description
1 polymer ?
#
loop_
_entity_poly.entity_id
_entity_poly.type
_entity_poly.pdbx_seq_one_letter_code
_entity_poly.pdbx_strand_id
1 'polypeptide(L)'
;MQVKLKPGQEMEICVLFFELCFERNSYSEHLGHITQIFCQLNRFLIGPLEKLFVDTYNIVNSFDTIKLHNIAKYFAQLLYSDVISWKVLSAIQLDEVETTASTADFVKHLFLELYEHMGQKQLNERVEDPSLKNAFEGIFFGNKHYNPHFSIELFSSIGLVGLIDTFENSLIF
;
A
#
# COMPACT_ATOMS: atom_id res chain seq x y z
N MET A 1 12.35 -6.43 25.80
CA MET A 1 12.36 -7.85 25.38
C MET A 1 13.30 -7.97 24.19
N GLN A 2 14.43 -8.68 24.31
CA GLN A 2 15.29 -8.98 23.15
C GLN A 2 14.84 -10.30 22.55
N VAL A 3 14.05 -10.26 21.48
CA VAL A 3 13.72 -11.45 20.69
C VAL A 3 14.94 -11.77 19.83
N LYS A 4 15.66 -12.84 20.15
CA LYS A 4 16.77 -13.34 19.31
C LYS A 4 16.17 -14.20 18.21
N LEU A 5 15.98 -13.62 17.03
CA LEU A 5 15.53 -14.32 15.85
C LEU A 5 16.68 -15.09 15.22
N LYS A 6 16.44 -16.33 14.80
CA LYS A 6 17.42 -17.04 13.97
C LYS A 6 17.35 -16.47 12.56
N PRO A 7 18.49 -16.33 11.86
CA PRO A 7 18.49 -15.96 10.45
C PRO A 7 17.59 -16.91 9.65
N GLY A 8 16.66 -16.36 8.87
CA GLY A 8 15.69 -17.09 8.07
C GLY A 8 14.26 -17.12 8.64
N GLN A 9 14.05 -16.70 9.89
CA GLN A 9 12.71 -16.66 10.50
C GLN A 9 12.00 -15.31 10.32
N GLU A 10 12.65 -14.33 9.70
CA GLU A 10 12.11 -12.99 9.51
C GLU A 10 10.81 -13.01 8.70
N MET A 11 10.77 -13.80 7.63
CA MET A 11 9.57 -13.97 6.81
C MET A 11 8.43 -14.62 7.61
N GLU A 12 8.72 -15.64 8.42
CA GLU A 12 7.71 -16.34 9.24
C GLU A 12 7.00 -15.36 10.19
N ILE A 13 7.72 -14.39 10.74
CA ILE A 13 7.17 -13.37 11.64
C ILE A 13 6.32 -12.36 10.86
N CYS A 14 6.76 -11.97 9.67
CA CYS A 14 5.99 -11.07 8.81
C CYS A 14 4.67 -11.74 8.39
N VAL A 15 4.72 -13.03 8.04
CA VAL A 15 3.53 -13.85 7.78
C VAL A 15 2.65 -13.95 9.01
N LEU A 16 3.21 -14.13 10.21
CA LEU A 16 2.40 -14.15 11.44
C LEU A 16 1.65 -12.82 11.67
N PHE A 17 2.30 -11.66 11.48
CA PHE A 17 1.61 -10.37 11.59
C PHE A 17 0.51 -10.23 10.54
N PHE A 18 0.79 -10.67 9.31
CA PHE A 18 -0.18 -10.67 8.22
C PHE A 18 -1.39 -11.56 8.53
N GLU A 19 -1.19 -12.79 8.98
CA GLU A 19 -2.27 -13.72 9.35
C GLU A 19 -3.14 -13.17 10.49
N LEU A 20 -2.51 -12.52 11.49
CA LEU A 20 -3.23 -11.83 12.58
C LEU A 20 -4.11 -10.68 12.08
N CYS A 21 -3.75 -10.04 10.97
CA CYS A 21 -4.59 -9.06 10.28
C CYS A 21 -5.68 -9.73 9.44
N PHE A 22 -5.29 -10.76 8.69
CA PHE A 22 -6.09 -11.45 7.68
C PHE A 22 -7.29 -12.20 8.28
N GLU A 23 -7.12 -12.82 9.45
CA GLU A 23 -8.18 -13.63 10.07
C GLU A 23 -9.15 -12.82 10.95
N ARG A 24 -8.99 -11.50 11.04
CA ARG A 24 -9.89 -10.64 11.82
C ARG A 24 -11.11 -10.22 11.00
N ASN A 25 -12.21 -9.96 11.71
CA ASN A 25 -13.41 -9.34 11.12
C ASN A 25 -13.29 -7.81 10.97
N SER A 26 -12.24 -7.21 11.55
CA SER A 26 -12.00 -5.77 11.56
C SER A 26 -10.54 -5.50 11.88
N TYR A 27 -9.95 -4.55 11.14
CA TYR A 27 -8.59 -4.11 11.35
C TYR A 27 -8.41 -3.40 12.71
N SER A 28 -7.25 -3.61 13.33
CA SER A 28 -6.88 -2.93 14.57
C SER A 28 -5.53 -2.25 14.40
N GLU A 29 -5.50 -0.92 14.54
CA GLU A 29 -4.27 -0.12 14.46
C GLU A 29 -3.17 -0.57 15.41
N HIS A 30 -3.52 -1.23 16.52
CA HIS A 30 -2.57 -1.81 17.46
C HIS A 30 -1.64 -2.81 16.78
N LEU A 31 -2.12 -3.56 15.78
CA LEU A 31 -1.31 -4.51 15.03
C LEU A 31 -0.23 -3.80 14.22
N GLY A 32 -0.57 -2.73 13.51
CA GLY A 32 0.42 -1.92 12.78
C GLY A 32 1.45 -1.28 13.70
N HIS A 33 1.04 -0.78 14.88
CA HIS A 33 1.98 -0.26 15.89
C HIS A 33 2.93 -1.35 16.41
N ILE A 34 2.44 -2.57 16.64
CA ILE A 34 3.29 -3.70 17.03
C ILE A 34 4.28 -4.02 15.91
N THR A 35 3.82 -4.13 14.66
CA THR A 35 4.71 -4.36 13.51
C THR A 35 5.78 -3.28 13.41
N GLN A 36 5.43 -2.00 13.57
CA GLN A 36 6.36 -0.88 13.56
C GLN A 36 7.45 -1.04 14.63
N ILE A 37 7.07 -1.32 15.88
CA ILE A 37 8.02 -1.54 16.99
C ILE A 37 8.96 -2.70 16.66
N PHE A 38 8.44 -3.81 16.12
CA PHE A 38 9.26 -4.96 15.75
C PHE A 38 10.27 -4.61 14.63
N CYS A 39 9.86 -3.84 13.63
CA CYS A 39 10.76 -3.40 12.55
C CYS A 39 11.83 -2.41 13.03
N GLN A 40 11.49 -1.55 13.99
CA GLN A 40 12.47 -0.66 14.65
C GLN A 40 13.51 -1.45 15.45
N LEU A 41 13.09 -2.55 16.10
CA LEU A 41 13.99 -3.45 16.82
C LEU A 41 14.81 -4.35 15.89
N ASN A 42 14.23 -4.75 14.76
CA ASN A 42 14.89 -5.60 13.77
C ASN A 42 14.56 -5.16 12.32
N ARG A 43 15.47 -4.39 11.73
CA ARG A 43 15.34 -3.90 10.35
C ARG A 43 15.32 -5.01 9.29
N PHE A 44 15.77 -6.23 9.61
CA PHE A 44 15.69 -7.37 8.69
C PHE A 44 14.25 -7.83 8.41
N LEU A 45 13.25 -7.34 9.15
CA LEU A 45 11.82 -7.59 8.89
C LEU A 45 11.26 -6.72 7.75
N ILE A 46 11.90 -5.58 7.44
CA ILE A 46 11.38 -4.61 6.47
C ILE A 46 11.32 -5.21 5.06
N GLY A 47 12.43 -5.79 4.57
CA GLY A 47 12.48 -6.41 3.24
C GLY A 47 11.44 -7.53 3.05
N PRO A 48 11.29 -8.47 4.00
CA PRO A 48 10.20 -9.45 3.99
C PRO A 48 8.79 -8.85 3.99
N LEU A 49 8.53 -7.76 4.73
CA LEU A 49 7.23 -7.06 4.68
C LEU A 49 6.97 -6.40 3.34
N GLU A 50 7.99 -5.77 2.75
CA GLU A 50 7.91 -5.18 1.41
C GLU A 50 7.61 -6.26 0.36
N LYS A 51 8.28 -7.41 0.45
CA LYS A 51 7.98 -8.56 -0.39
C LYS A 51 6.55 -9.05 -0.18
N LEU A 52 6.11 -9.13 1.08
CA LEU A 52 4.77 -9.57 1.43
C LEU A 52 3.69 -8.64 0.86
N PHE A 53 3.93 -7.32 0.80
CA PHE A 53 3.05 -6.38 0.11
C PHE A 53 2.86 -6.77 -1.36
N VAL A 54 3.97 -6.97 -2.08
CA VAL A 54 3.96 -7.31 -3.51
C VAL A 54 3.28 -8.66 -3.76
N ASP A 55 3.68 -9.69 -2.99
CA ASP A 55 3.10 -11.04 -3.09
C ASP A 55 1.59 -11.01 -2.80
N THR A 56 1.17 -10.21 -1.80
CA THR A 56 -0.24 -10.07 -1.45
C THR A 56 -1.03 -9.40 -2.56
N TYR A 57 -0.54 -8.29 -3.11
CA TYR A 57 -1.21 -7.56 -4.20
C TYR A 57 -1.52 -8.49 -5.38
N ASN A 58 -0.58 -9.38 -5.74
CA ASN A 58 -0.76 -10.35 -6.82
C ASN A 58 -1.89 -11.37 -6.58
N ILE A 59 -2.32 -11.59 -5.34
CA ILE A 59 -3.32 -12.60 -4.98
C ILE A 59 -4.59 -12.01 -4.34
N VAL A 60 -4.75 -10.69 -4.27
CA VAL A 60 -5.93 -10.05 -3.61
C VAL A 60 -7.27 -10.47 -4.21
N ASN A 61 -7.28 -10.93 -5.46
CA ASN A 61 -8.46 -11.49 -6.12
C ASN A 61 -9.04 -12.72 -5.42
N SER A 62 -8.25 -13.41 -4.59
CA SER A 62 -8.67 -14.58 -3.83
C SER A 62 -9.28 -14.25 -2.47
N PHE A 63 -9.29 -12.98 -2.07
CA PHE A 63 -9.75 -12.56 -0.74
C PHE A 63 -11.22 -12.12 -0.78
N ASP A 64 -11.91 -12.34 0.33
CA ASP A 64 -13.20 -11.69 0.58
C ASP A 64 -13.01 -10.20 0.93
N THR A 65 -14.09 -9.44 0.86
CA THR A 65 -14.10 -7.99 1.08
C THR A 65 -13.53 -7.58 2.45
N ILE A 66 -13.85 -8.32 3.52
CA ILE A 66 -13.41 -7.96 4.87
C ILE A 66 -11.90 -8.12 4.99
N LYS A 67 -11.38 -9.25 4.51
CA LYS A 67 -9.94 -9.54 4.55
C LYS A 67 -9.16 -8.53 3.70
N LEU A 68 -9.66 -8.25 2.51
CA LEU A 68 -9.08 -7.29 1.59
C LEU A 68 -8.96 -5.89 2.22
N HIS A 69 -10.02 -5.40 2.86
CA HIS A 69 -10.00 -4.09 3.54
C HIS A 69 -9.05 -4.09 4.72
N ASN A 70 -9.01 -5.16 5.52
CA ASN A 70 -8.09 -5.25 6.66
C ASN A 70 -6.63 -5.17 6.21
N ILE A 71 -6.27 -5.90 5.16
CA ILE A 71 -4.91 -5.90 4.61
C ILE A 71 -4.57 -4.53 4.01
N ALA A 72 -5.49 -3.90 3.29
CA ALA A 72 -5.27 -2.56 2.74
C ALA A 72 -4.95 -1.55 3.85
N LYS A 73 -5.73 -1.57 4.95
CA LYS A 73 -5.48 -0.72 6.12
C LYS A 73 -4.15 -1.02 6.80
N TYR A 74 -3.80 -2.30 6.93
CA TYR A 74 -2.51 -2.71 7.49
C TYR A 74 -1.33 -2.15 6.69
N PHE A 75 -1.33 -2.33 5.37
CA PHE A 75 -0.25 -1.80 4.54
C PHE A 75 -0.24 -0.29 4.44
N ALA A 76 -1.40 0.38 4.44
CA ALA A 76 -1.47 1.84 4.55
C ALA A 76 -0.77 2.32 5.83
N GLN A 77 -1.01 1.66 6.97
CA GLN A 77 -0.32 1.98 8.21
C GLN A 77 1.19 1.79 8.13
N LEU A 78 1.68 0.72 7.51
CA LEU A 78 3.12 0.54 7.32
C LEU A 78 3.74 1.60 6.40
N LEU A 79 2.98 2.12 5.42
CA LEU A 79 3.42 3.18 4.51
C LEU A 79 3.43 4.56 5.19
N TYR A 80 2.33 4.99 5.81
CA TYR A 80 2.27 6.32 6.44
C TYR A 80 3.17 6.45 7.67
N SER A 81 3.56 5.32 8.28
CA SER A 81 4.52 5.28 9.40
C SER A 81 5.98 5.05 8.97
N ASP A 82 6.25 5.03 7.66
CA ASP A 82 7.58 4.78 7.06
C ASP A 82 8.26 3.49 7.54
N VAL A 83 7.48 2.46 7.86
CA VAL A 83 8.00 1.12 8.19
C VAL A 83 8.49 0.41 6.94
N ILE A 84 7.72 0.51 5.86
CA ILE A 84 8.09 -0.01 4.54
C ILE A 84 8.24 1.14 3.54
N SER A 85 9.07 0.94 2.53
CA SER A 85 9.27 1.92 1.46
C SER A 85 8.02 2.08 0.61
N TRP A 86 7.67 3.33 0.28
CA TRP A 86 6.61 3.64 -0.68
C TRP A 86 6.87 3.07 -2.09
N LYS A 87 8.11 2.68 -2.39
CA LYS A 87 8.47 2.03 -3.65
C LYS A 87 7.74 0.71 -3.89
N VAL A 88 7.20 0.05 -2.86
CA VAL A 88 6.36 -1.15 -3.03
C VAL A 88 5.13 -0.90 -3.90
N LEU A 89 4.65 0.35 -3.96
CA LEU A 89 3.51 0.74 -4.79
C LEU A 89 3.77 0.55 -6.29
N SER A 90 5.03 0.44 -6.75
CA SER A 90 5.35 0.16 -8.15
C SER A 90 4.83 -1.20 -8.64
N ALA A 91 4.48 -2.11 -7.71
CA ALA A 91 3.83 -3.38 -8.03
C ALA A 91 2.38 -3.20 -8.53
N ILE A 92 1.76 -2.05 -8.25
CA ILE A 92 0.39 -1.73 -8.65
C ILE A 92 0.43 -1.14 -10.05
N GLN A 93 -0.32 -1.78 -10.96
CA GLN A 93 -0.50 -1.33 -12.33
C GLN A 93 -2.01 -1.30 -12.58
N LEU A 94 -2.56 -0.10 -12.78
CA LEU A 94 -3.98 0.10 -13.01
C LEU A 94 -4.25 0.31 -14.50
N ASP A 95 -5.03 -0.59 -15.09
CA ASP A 95 -5.57 -0.42 -16.44
C ASP A 95 -6.97 -1.03 -16.57
N GLU A 96 -7.71 -0.67 -17.62
CA GLU A 96 -9.10 -1.11 -17.84
C GLU A 96 -9.25 -2.64 -18.08
N VAL A 97 -8.18 -3.34 -18.44
CA VAL A 97 -8.21 -4.74 -18.91
C VAL A 97 -7.75 -5.71 -17.81
N GLU A 98 -6.68 -5.39 -17.11
CA GLU A 98 -6.02 -6.24 -16.13
C GLU A 98 -6.51 -5.94 -14.69
N THR A 99 -7.05 -4.74 -14.43
CA THR A 99 -7.61 -4.41 -13.12
C THR A 99 -8.93 -5.11 -12.90
N THR A 100 -9.00 -5.88 -11.82
CA THR A 100 -10.21 -6.55 -11.34
C THR A 100 -10.95 -5.69 -10.31
N ALA A 101 -12.19 -6.06 -9.98
CA ALA A 101 -12.93 -5.42 -8.89
C ALA A 101 -12.16 -5.46 -7.55
N SER A 102 -11.52 -6.59 -7.21
CA SER A 102 -10.77 -6.73 -5.95
C SER A 102 -9.49 -5.89 -5.93
N THR A 103 -8.71 -5.87 -7.01
CA THR A 103 -7.50 -5.02 -7.07
C THR A 103 -7.86 -3.53 -7.02
N ALA A 104 -8.93 -3.12 -7.72
CA ALA A 104 -9.49 -1.77 -7.62
C ALA A 104 -9.93 -1.44 -6.19
N ASP A 105 -10.68 -2.33 -5.54
CA ASP A 105 -11.16 -2.14 -4.17
C ASP A 105 -10.01 -2.06 -3.15
N PHE A 106 -8.96 -2.84 -3.35
CA PHE A 106 -7.75 -2.82 -2.51
C PHE A 106 -7.06 -1.45 -2.58
N VAL A 107 -6.83 -0.95 -3.80
CA VAL A 107 -6.19 0.36 -4.00
C VAL A 107 -7.06 1.48 -3.44
N LYS A 108 -8.38 1.43 -3.64
CA LYS A 108 -9.30 2.42 -3.04
C LYS A 108 -9.17 2.48 -1.53
N HIS A 109 -9.22 1.33 -0.85
CA HIS A 109 -9.14 1.28 0.60
C HIS A 109 -7.75 1.67 1.11
N LEU A 110 -6.69 1.31 0.38
CA LEU A 110 -5.33 1.72 0.70
C LEU A 110 -5.20 3.25 0.72
N PHE A 111 -5.66 3.94 -0.34
CA PHE A 111 -5.56 5.39 -0.44
C PHE A 111 -6.53 6.15 0.46
N LEU A 112 -7.73 5.60 0.71
CA LEU A 112 -8.64 6.15 1.72
C LEU A 112 -7.99 6.15 3.10
N GLU A 113 -7.37 5.05 3.50
CA GLU A 113 -6.70 4.95 4.80
C GLU A 113 -5.49 5.89 4.88
N LEU A 114 -4.68 5.97 3.81
CA LEU A 114 -3.56 6.93 3.74
C LEU A 114 -4.07 8.37 3.90
N TYR A 115 -5.15 8.74 3.21
CA TYR A 115 -5.72 10.07 3.28
C TYR A 115 -6.30 10.36 4.67
N GLU A 116 -6.99 9.41 5.29
CA GLU A 116 -7.57 9.54 6.63
C GLU A 116 -6.50 9.83 7.69
N HIS A 117 -5.35 9.16 7.63
CA HIS A 117 -4.29 9.32 8.63
C HIS A 117 -3.27 10.43 8.33
N MET A 118 -2.95 10.68 7.07
CA MET A 118 -1.95 11.69 6.68
C MET A 118 -2.57 13.07 6.40
N GLY A 119 -3.82 13.07 5.95
CA GLY A 119 -4.47 14.23 5.35
C GLY A 119 -3.91 14.60 3.97
N GLN A 120 -4.60 15.51 3.30
CA GLN A 120 -4.27 15.92 1.93
C GLN A 120 -2.82 16.42 1.77
N LYS A 121 -2.36 17.27 2.68
CA LYS A 121 -1.05 17.94 2.55
C LYS A 121 0.10 16.93 2.52
N GLN A 122 0.17 16.05 3.51
CA GLN A 122 1.27 15.10 3.63
C GLN A 122 1.22 14.03 2.54
N LEU A 123 0.01 13.62 2.11
CA LEU A 123 -0.13 12.68 1.02
C LEU A 123 0.32 13.30 -0.31
N ASN A 124 -0.02 14.56 -0.57
CA ASN A 124 0.47 15.30 -1.73
C ASN A 124 2.00 15.40 -1.74
N GLU A 125 2.63 15.71 -0.59
CA GLU A 125 4.10 15.76 -0.46
C GLU A 125 4.76 14.42 -0.86
N ARG A 126 4.12 13.27 -0.58
CA ARG A 126 4.61 11.95 -1.02
C ARG A 126 4.43 11.73 -2.52
N VAL A 127 3.29 12.13 -3.06
CA VAL A 127 2.99 12.00 -4.49
C VAL A 127 3.92 12.88 -5.34
N GLU A 128 4.28 14.07 -4.83
CA GLU A 128 5.18 15.01 -5.51
C GLU A 128 6.66 14.62 -5.41
N ASP A 129 7.03 13.65 -4.56
CA ASP A 129 8.42 13.24 -4.35
C ASP A 129 9.02 12.64 -5.65
N PRO A 130 10.06 13.27 -6.23
CA PRO A 130 10.69 12.79 -7.45
C PRO A 130 11.26 11.36 -7.35
N SER A 131 11.65 10.94 -6.15
CA SER A 131 12.21 9.60 -5.89
C SER A 131 11.14 8.49 -5.89
N LEU A 132 9.86 8.87 -5.84
CA LEU A 132 8.70 7.99 -5.84
C LEU A 132 7.91 8.01 -7.15
N LYS A 133 8.38 8.72 -8.19
CA LYS A 133 7.73 8.79 -9.51
C LYS A 133 7.32 7.40 -10.04
N ASN A 134 8.26 6.46 -10.07
CA ASN A 134 8.01 5.09 -10.55
C ASN A 134 7.03 4.29 -9.66
N ALA A 135 6.86 4.69 -8.39
CA ALA A 135 5.95 4.03 -7.47
C ALA A 135 4.49 4.38 -7.76
N PHE A 136 4.24 5.59 -8.27
CA PHE A 136 2.90 6.11 -8.56
C PHE A 136 2.52 6.08 -10.04
N GLU A 137 3.50 5.98 -10.95
CA GLU A 137 3.25 5.97 -12.40
C GLU A 137 2.24 4.89 -12.84
N GLY A 138 2.43 3.65 -12.38
CA GLY A 138 1.49 2.55 -12.67
C GLY A 138 0.11 2.74 -12.04
N ILE A 139 0.00 3.51 -10.97
CA ILE A 139 -1.27 3.80 -10.29
C ILE A 139 -2.03 4.89 -11.03
N PHE A 140 -1.36 5.98 -11.44
CA PHE A 140 -2.05 7.15 -12.00
C PHE A 140 -2.13 7.16 -13.53
N PHE A 141 -1.20 6.52 -14.24
CA PHE A 141 -1.16 6.49 -15.71
C PHE A 141 -1.28 5.09 -16.34
N GLY A 142 -1.20 4.04 -15.52
CA GLY A 142 -1.31 2.66 -15.97
C GLY A 142 -0.13 2.17 -16.83
N ASN A 143 -0.28 0.97 -17.41
CA ASN A 143 0.81 0.27 -18.11
C ASN A 143 0.96 0.64 -19.60
N LYS A 144 -0.09 1.15 -20.26
CA LYS A 144 -0.16 1.30 -21.72
C LYS A 144 -0.62 2.71 -22.07
N HIS A 145 0.23 3.40 -22.82
CA HIS A 145 -0.05 4.69 -23.46
C HIS A 145 -0.32 5.89 -22.54
N TYR A 146 0.03 5.84 -21.25
CA TYR A 146 -0.22 6.93 -20.31
C TYR A 146 -1.68 7.39 -20.34
N ASN A 147 -2.62 6.46 -20.12
CA ASN A 147 -4.04 6.78 -20.11
C ASN A 147 -4.57 6.81 -18.66
N PRO A 148 -4.70 8.00 -18.04
CA PRO A 148 -5.18 8.11 -16.66
C PRO A 148 -6.69 7.87 -16.52
N HIS A 149 -7.45 7.61 -17.58
CA HIS A 149 -8.92 7.59 -17.52
C HIS A 149 -9.47 6.64 -16.46
N PHE A 150 -8.97 5.40 -16.43
CA PHE A 150 -9.37 4.41 -15.43
C PHE A 150 -9.03 4.86 -14.01
N SER A 151 -7.83 5.39 -13.80
CA SER A 151 -7.40 5.91 -12.50
C SER A 151 -8.23 7.13 -12.08
N ILE A 152 -8.56 8.03 -13.01
CA ILE A 152 -9.46 9.17 -12.76
C ILE A 152 -10.82 8.68 -12.28
N GLU A 153 -11.41 7.68 -12.93
CA GLU A 153 -12.69 7.09 -12.50
C GLU A 153 -12.57 6.45 -11.11
N LEU A 154 -11.52 5.65 -10.89
CA LEU A 154 -11.25 4.98 -9.63
C LEU A 154 -11.12 5.96 -8.47
N PHE A 155 -10.25 6.96 -8.59
CA PHE A 155 -9.99 7.95 -7.54
C PHE A 155 -11.12 8.96 -7.39
N SER A 156 -11.85 9.29 -8.46
CA SER A 156 -13.08 10.10 -8.37
C SER A 156 -14.14 9.42 -7.52
N SER A 157 -14.29 8.10 -7.63
CA SER A 157 -15.29 7.34 -6.85
C SER A 157 -15.06 7.37 -5.33
N ILE A 158 -13.86 7.74 -4.89
CA ILE A 158 -13.47 7.91 -3.48
C ILE A 158 -13.14 9.36 -3.11
N GLY A 159 -13.35 10.32 -4.02
CA GLY A 159 -13.12 11.74 -3.78
C GLY A 159 -11.65 12.17 -3.73
N LEU A 160 -10.72 11.36 -4.26
CA LEU A 160 -9.27 11.58 -4.21
C LEU A 160 -8.65 11.88 -5.60
N VAL A 161 -9.47 12.32 -6.56
CA VAL A 161 -9.02 12.60 -7.94
C VAL A 161 -7.88 13.63 -8.01
N GLY A 162 -7.83 14.59 -7.08
CA GLY A 162 -6.77 15.61 -7.04
C GLY A 162 -5.36 15.08 -6.80
N LEU A 163 -5.20 13.82 -6.37
CA LEU A 163 -3.89 13.17 -6.29
C LEU A 163 -3.28 12.96 -7.69
N ILE A 164 -4.11 12.72 -8.70
CA ILE A 164 -3.66 12.54 -10.09
C ILE A 164 -3.13 13.86 -10.64
N ASP A 165 -3.89 14.95 -10.46
CA ASP A 165 -3.46 16.30 -10.85
C ASP A 165 -2.15 16.69 -10.14
N THR A 166 -2.04 16.35 -8.85
CA THR A 166 -0.83 16.59 -8.05
C THR A 166 0.37 15.85 -8.65
N PHE A 167 0.19 14.58 -9.00
CA PHE A 167 1.23 13.78 -9.63
C PHE A 167 1.62 14.31 -11.01
N GLU A 168 0.66 14.63 -11.87
CA GLU A 168 0.88 15.21 -13.21
C GLU A 168 1.74 16.48 -13.13
N ASN A 169 1.40 17.38 -12.21
CA ASN A 169 2.16 18.62 -12.01
C ASN A 169 3.60 18.37 -11.57
N SER A 170 3.86 17.30 -10.80
CA SER A 170 5.21 16.93 -10.36
C SER A 170 6.13 16.41 -11.49
N LEU A 171 5.56 16.05 -12.65
CA LEU A 171 6.31 15.57 -13.81
C LEU A 171 6.84 16.70 -14.70
N ILE A 172 6.29 17.90 -14.58
CA ILE A 172 6.57 19.04 -15.47
C ILE A 172 7.90 19.75 -15.10
N PHE A 173 8.56 19.33 -14.02
CA PHE A 173 9.84 19.88 -13.53
C PHE A 173 10.95 18.82 -13.43
#